data_AF-A0A674D161-F1
#
_entry.id   AF-A0A674D161-F1
#
_cell.length_a   1.000
_cell.length_b   1.000
_cell.length_c   1.000
_cell.angle_alpha   90.00
_cell.angle_beta   90.00
_cell.angle_gamma   90.00
#
_symmetry.space_group_name_H-M   'P 1'
#
loop_
_entity.id
_entity.type
_entity.pdbx_description
1 polymer ?
#
loop_
_entity_poly.entity_id
_entity_poly.type
_entity_poly.pdbx_seq_one_letter_code
_entity_poly.pdbx_strand_id
1 'polypeptide(L)'
;KDPLFWEHVHSVYEKIAPYFNDSRYKAWPKVRQFLLEHEPGSIIADVGCGNGKYLHVNDSVFKLGCDVCLPLVDSARSQGHEVQLCDCLRLPYRDSCFDGVLSIAGGGLEGLLYPIPGIP
;
A
#
# COMPACT_ATOMS: atom_id res chain seq x y z
N LYS A 1 -20.44 -7.53 15.64
CA LYS A 1 -20.04 -7.19 14.25
C LYS A 1 -20.16 -8.49 13.46
N ASP A 2 -20.98 -8.51 12.42
CA ASP A 2 -21.50 -9.73 11.79
C ASP A 2 -20.42 -10.52 11.01
N PRO A 3 -20.14 -11.79 11.36
CA PRO A 3 -19.12 -12.61 10.69
C PRO A 3 -19.40 -12.86 9.21
N LEU A 4 -20.67 -12.84 8.81
CA LEU A 4 -21.12 -13.17 7.44
C LEU A 4 -20.71 -12.10 6.41
N PHE A 5 -20.49 -10.86 6.87
CA PHE A 5 -20.05 -9.78 5.99
C PHE A 5 -18.63 -10.02 5.47
N TRP A 6 -17.74 -10.53 6.33
CA TRP A 6 -16.34 -10.77 5.97
C TRP A 6 -16.20 -11.93 4.99
N GLU A 7 -16.87 -13.06 5.21
CA GLU A 7 -16.83 -14.18 4.26
C GLU A 7 -17.38 -13.81 2.88
N HIS A 8 -18.44 -12.99 2.84
CA HIS A 8 -19.00 -12.52 1.57
C HIS A 8 -18.03 -11.59 0.83
N VAL A 9 -17.41 -10.65 1.56
CA VAL A 9 -16.44 -9.70 1.00
C VAL A 9 -15.18 -10.44 0.53
N HIS A 10 -14.64 -11.37 1.32
CA HIS A 10 -13.49 -12.20 0.94
C HIS A 10 -13.75 -13.02 -0.32
N SER A 11 -14.92 -13.68 -0.42
CA SER A 11 -15.30 -14.45 -1.61
C SER A 11 -15.44 -13.59 -2.86
N VAL A 12 -15.92 -12.36 -2.72
CA VAL A 12 -16.02 -11.41 -3.83
C VAL A 12 -14.63 -10.96 -4.27
N TYR A 13 -13.74 -10.57 -3.34
CA TYR A 13 -12.36 -10.16 -3.64
C TYR A 13 -11.55 -11.26 -4.32
N GLU A 14 -11.69 -12.51 -3.87
CA GLU A 14 -11.00 -13.67 -4.43
C GLU A 14 -11.43 -13.96 -5.87
N LYS A 15 -12.72 -13.79 -6.19
CA LYS A 15 -13.27 -14.00 -7.55
C LYS A 15 -12.91 -12.91 -8.53
N ILE A 16 -12.70 -11.67 -8.07
CA ILE A 16 -12.36 -10.53 -8.93
C ILE A 16 -10.86 -10.27 -9.04
N ALA A 17 -10.05 -10.80 -8.11
CA ALA A 17 -8.59 -10.69 -8.12
C ALA A 17 -7.93 -11.07 -9.45
N PRO A 18 -8.38 -12.12 -10.19
CA PRO A 18 -7.81 -12.45 -11.51
C PRO A 18 -8.12 -11.39 -12.58
N TYR A 19 -9.26 -10.68 -12.47
CA TYR A 19 -9.68 -9.61 -13.39
C TYR A 19 -9.12 -8.24 -13.03
N PHE A 20 -8.38 -8.15 -11.93
CA PHE A 20 -7.65 -6.95 -11.56
C PHE A 20 -6.36 -6.79 -12.37
N ASN A 21 -5.84 -7.84 -13.00
CA ASN A 21 -4.56 -7.78 -13.72
C ASN A 21 -4.59 -7.04 -15.07
N ASP A 22 -5.77 -6.75 -15.62
CA ASP A 22 -5.87 -6.26 -16.99
C ASP A 22 -6.23 -4.76 -17.05
N SER A 23 -5.30 -3.95 -17.55
CA SER A 23 -5.45 -2.55 -18.01
C SER A 23 -5.82 -1.43 -17.01
N ARG A 24 -6.23 -1.72 -15.77
CA ARG A 24 -6.52 -0.69 -14.72
C ARG A 24 -5.41 -0.46 -13.68
N TYR A 25 -4.26 -1.14 -13.84
CA TYR A 25 -3.13 -1.10 -12.90
C TYR A 25 -2.16 0.08 -13.03
N LYS A 26 -2.45 1.09 -13.87
CA LYS A 26 -1.60 2.27 -13.88
C LYS A 26 -1.71 2.98 -12.53
N ALA A 27 -0.57 3.20 -11.87
CA ALA A 27 -0.48 4.07 -10.71
C ALA A 27 -1.18 5.40 -11.07
N TRP A 28 -2.03 5.90 -10.18
CA TRP A 28 -2.74 7.16 -10.44
C TRP A 28 -1.72 8.26 -10.72
N PRO A 29 -1.91 9.13 -11.73
CA PRO A 29 -0.88 10.08 -12.15
C PRO A 29 -0.29 10.91 -11.01
N LYS A 30 -1.13 11.36 -10.07
CA LYS A 30 -0.69 12.11 -8.88
C LYS A 30 0.17 11.30 -7.91
N VAL A 31 -0.21 10.04 -7.67
CA VAL A 31 0.55 9.12 -6.80
C VAL A 31 1.88 8.76 -7.46
N ARG A 32 1.85 8.51 -8.77
CA ARG A 32 3.06 8.26 -9.55
C ARG A 32 4.00 9.47 -9.52
N GLN A 33 3.47 10.67 -9.70
CA GLN A 33 4.25 11.90 -9.65
C GLN A 33 4.88 12.07 -8.27
N PHE A 34 4.10 11.94 -7.19
CA PHE A 34 4.61 11.98 -5.81
C PHE A 34 5.78 11.01 -5.61
N LEU A 35 5.62 9.74 -6.01
CA LEU A 35 6.68 8.73 -5.87
C LEU A 35 7.93 9.02 -6.71
N LEU A 36 7.79 9.72 -7.84
CA LEU A 36 8.90 10.07 -8.73
C LEU A 36 9.60 11.38 -8.36
N GLU A 37 8.95 12.26 -7.59
CA GLU A 37 9.52 13.53 -7.14
C GLU A 37 10.45 13.38 -5.93
N HIS A 38 10.49 12.21 -5.29
CA HIS A 38 11.42 11.93 -4.21
C HIS A 38 12.85 11.70 -4.72
N GLU A 39 13.81 12.27 -3.97
CA GLU A 39 15.24 12.12 -4.24
C GLU A 39 15.69 10.66 -4.12
N PRO A 40 16.68 10.21 -4.93
CA PRO A 40 17.27 8.89 -4.80
C PRO A 40 17.74 8.60 -3.37
N GLY A 41 17.42 7.40 -2.88
CA GLY A 41 17.74 6.96 -1.51
C GLY A 41 16.68 7.31 -0.46
N SER A 42 15.63 8.07 -0.80
CA SER A 42 14.49 8.31 0.10
C SER A 42 13.83 7.00 0.53
N ILE A 43 13.25 6.98 1.73
CA ILE A 43 12.53 5.83 2.30
C ILE A 43 11.04 6.17 2.37
N ILE A 44 10.22 5.37 1.67
CA ILE A 44 8.78 5.60 1.54
C ILE A 44 8.00 4.44 2.17
N ALA A 45 6.97 4.74 2.96
CA ALA A 45 6.03 3.75 3.45
C ALA A 45 4.76 3.70 2.59
N ASP A 46 4.24 2.50 2.28
CA ASP A 46 2.92 2.30 1.66
C ASP A 46 1.99 1.59 2.64
N VAL A 47 1.16 2.36 3.34
CA VAL A 47 0.25 1.89 4.38
C VAL A 47 -1.09 1.48 3.77
N GLY A 48 -1.39 0.18 3.83
CA GLY A 48 -2.46 -0.44 3.07
C GLY A 48 -2.02 -0.75 1.64
N CYS A 49 -0.80 -1.25 1.45
CA CYS A 49 -0.20 -1.45 0.14
C CYS A 49 -0.92 -2.48 -0.74
N GLY A 50 -1.80 -3.29 -0.15
CA GLY A 50 -2.45 -4.42 -0.82
C GLY A 50 -1.41 -5.34 -1.45
N ASN A 51 -1.55 -5.62 -2.74
CA ASN A 51 -0.64 -6.47 -3.48
C ASN A 51 0.59 -5.73 -4.05
N GLY A 52 0.87 -4.51 -3.58
CA GLY A 52 2.09 -3.77 -3.94
C GLY A 52 1.99 -2.94 -5.21
N LYS A 53 0.78 -2.48 -5.58
CA LYS A 53 0.53 -1.68 -6.79
C LYS A 53 1.50 -0.51 -6.99
N TYR A 54 1.96 0.13 -5.93
CA TYR A 54 2.81 1.33 -6.01
C TYR A 54 4.30 1.07 -5.71
N LEU A 55 4.64 -0.13 -5.23
CA LEU A 55 5.99 -0.45 -4.73
C LEU A 55 7.05 -0.58 -5.83
N HIS A 56 6.63 -0.72 -7.09
CA HIS A 56 7.51 -0.82 -8.26
C HIS A 56 7.65 0.50 -9.05
N VAL A 57 7.07 1.62 -8.58
CA VAL A 57 6.96 2.84 -9.41
C VAL A 57 8.28 3.60 -9.58
N ASN A 58 9.12 3.63 -8.55
CA ASN A 58 10.41 4.33 -8.56
C ASN A 58 11.49 3.45 -7.95
N ASP A 59 12.41 2.93 -8.76
CA ASP A 59 13.49 2.03 -8.32
C ASP A 59 14.64 2.75 -7.60
N SER A 60 14.68 4.08 -7.64
CA SER A 60 15.72 4.89 -6.98
C SER A 60 15.44 5.16 -5.50
N VAL A 61 14.26 4.79 -4.99
CA VAL A 61 13.88 4.97 -3.58
C VAL A 61 13.67 3.62 -2.92
N PHE A 62 13.82 3.56 -1.60
CA PHE A 62 13.45 2.41 -0.79
C PHE A 62 11.97 2.49 -0.44
N LYS A 63 11.22 1.40 -0.62
CA LYS A 63 9.79 1.35 -0.29
C LYS A 63 9.52 0.19 0.64
N LEU A 64 8.74 0.44 1.69
CA LEU A 64 8.24 -0.58 2.61
C LEU A 64 6.71 -0.54 2.61
N GLY A 65 6.07 -1.61 2.15
CA GLY A 65 4.62 -1.73 2.20
C GLY A 65 4.16 -2.41 3.49
N CYS A 66 2.96 -2.08 3.94
CA CYS A 66 2.29 -2.89 4.94
C CYS A 66 0.80 -3.01 4.69
N ASP A 67 0.24 -4.17 5.02
CA ASP A 67 -1.20 -4.43 4.93
C ASP A 67 -1.62 -5.40 6.05
N VAL A 68 -2.90 -5.42 6.39
CA VAL A 68 -3.47 -6.36 7.38
C VAL A 68 -3.88 -7.68 6.73
N CYS A 69 -3.99 -7.72 5.40
CA CYS A 69 -4.43 -8.87 4.62
C CYS A 69 -3.24 -9.74 4.21
N LEU A 70 -3.03 -10.85 4.93
CA LEU A 70 -1.93 -11.78 4.66
C LEU A 70 -1.85 -12.28 3.20
N PRO A 71 -2.94 -12.69 2.53
CA PRO A 71 -2.87 -13.09 1.12
C PRO A 71 -2.34 -11.99 0.19
N LEU A 72 -2.67 -10.71 0.45
CA LEU A 72 -2.19 -9.58 -0.35
C LEU A 72 -0.70 -9.31 -0.07
N VAL A 73 -0.30 -9.36 1.20
CA VAL A 73 1.11 -9.24 1.61
C VAL A 73 1.94 -10.34 0.96
N ASP A 74 1.49 -11.60 1.00
CA ASP A 74 2.22 -12.71 0.39
C ASP A 74 2.29 -12.58 -1.14
N SER A 75 1.22 -12.07 -1.78
CA SER A 75 1.24 -11.73 -3.21
C SER A 75 2.27 -10.65 -3.53
N ALA A 76 2.36 -9.58 -2.73
CA ALA A 76 3.36 -8.53 -2.91
C ALA A 76 4.78 -9.07 -2.66
N ARG A 77 4.99 -9.90 -1.63
CA ARG A 77 6.29 -10.57 -1.38
C ARG A 77 6.71 -11.46 -2.53
N SER A 78 5.78 -12.22 -3.11
CA SER A 78 6.08 -13.10 -4.24
C SER A 78 6.54 -12.33 -5.49
N GLN A 79 6.20 -11.05 -5.59
CA GLN A 79 6.67 -10.13 -6.62
C GLN A 79 8.01 -9.45 -6.27
N GLY A 80 8.62 -9.79 -5.14
CA GLY A 80 9.90 -9.23 -4.68
C GLY A 80 9.76 -7.89 -3.96
N HIS A 81 8.57 -7.53 -3.48
CA HIS A 81 8.38 -6.30 -2.71
C HIS A 81 8.68 -6.49 -1.22
N GLU A 82 9.32 -5.48 -0.63
CA GLU A 82 9.52 -5.38 0.82
C GLU A 82 8.19 -5.02 1.49
N VAL A 83 7.53 -6.01 2.10
CA VAL A 83 6.23 -5.82 2.76
C VAL A 83 6.08 -6.56 4.08
N GLN A 84 5.32 -5.95 4.99
CA GLN A 84 5.03 -6.46 6.32
C GLN A 84 3.52 -6.64 6.54
N LEU A 85 3.15 -7.70 7.26
CA LEU A 85 1.81 -7.84 7.82
C LEU A 85 1.72 -6.97 9.09
N CYS A 86 0.91 -5.91 9.08
CA CYS A 86 0.69 -5.10 10.28
C CYS A 86 -0.68 -4.41 10.31
N ASP A 87 -1.08 -3.98 11.50
CA ASP A 87 -2.25 -3.11 11.68
C ASP A 87 -1.89 -1.69 11.20
N CYS A 88 -2.53 -1.24 10.12
CA CYS A 88 -2.30 0.07 9.54
C CYS A 88 -2.71 1.24 10.46
N LEU A 89 -3.49 0.98 11.52
CA LEU A 89 -3.87 1.96 12.54
C LEU A 89 -2.86 2.03 13.70
N ARG A 90 -1.96 1.06 13.81
CA ARG A 90 -0.93 0.98 14.87
C ARG A 90 0.39 0.52 14.27
N LEU A 91 1.00 1.42 13.51
CA LEU A 91 2.21 1.13 12.78
C LEU A 91 3.38 0.86 13.75
N PRO A 92 4.18 -0.21 13.53
CA PRO A 92 5.34 -0.53 14.35
C PRO A 92 6.59 0.25 13.94
N TYR A 93 6.41 1.49 13.46
CA TYR A 93 7.50 2.32 12.94
C TYR A 93 7.84 3.44 13.92
N ARG A 94 9.12 3.82 13.95
CA ARG A 94 9.56 5.00 14.69
C ARG A 94 9.10 6.25 13.96
N ASP A 95 8.98 7.31 14.72
CA ASP A 95 8.84 8.65 14.22
C ASP A 95 9.83 9.10 13.18
N SER A 96 9.28 9.82 12.21
CA SER A 96 10.05 10.54 11.19
C SER A 96 11.12 9.65 10.51
N CYS A 97 10.85 8.34 10.40
CA CYS A 97 11.76 7.39 9.75
C CYS A 97 11.52 7.24 8.25
N PHE A 98 10.46 7.86 7.73
CA PHE A 98 10.12 7.86 6.31
C PHE A 98 10.13 9.29 5.77
N ASP A 99 10.68 9.46 4.58
CA ASP A 99 10.68 10.72 3.83
C ASP A 99 9.31 10.97 3.15
N GLY A 100 8.50 9.92 3.00
CA GLY A 100 7.15 9.99 2.46
C GLY A 100 6.29 8.81 2.91
N VAL A 101 4.98 9.05 3.03
CA VAL A 101 4.01 8.01 3.37
C VAL A 101 2.86 8.06 2.37
N LEU A 102 2.57 6.90 1.78
CA LEU A 102 1.41 6.65 0.96
C LEU A 102 0.36 5.95 1.82
N SER A 103 -0.87 6.46 1.82
CA SER A 103 -2.02 5.75 2.36
C SER A 103 -3.22 6.02 1.49
N ILE A 104 -3.67 4.99 0.77
CA ILE A 104 -4.78 5.08 -0.18
C ILE A 104 -5.84 4.06 0.22
N ALA A 105 -7.00 4.54 0.68
CA ALA A 105 -8.15 3.69 0.87
C ALA A 105 -8.72 3.24 -0.49
N GLY A 106 -9.10 1.98 -0.60
CA GLY A 106 -9.74 1.39 -1.78
C GLY A 106 -11.14 1.97 -2.03
N GLY A 107 -11.18 3.19 -2.55
CA GLY A 107 -12.37 3.93 -2.94
C GLY A 107 -11.88 5.23 -3.56
N GLY A 108 -12.03 5.40 -4.87
CA GLY A 108 -11.55 6.57 -5.58
C GLY A 108 -11.93 7.87 -4.86
N LEU A 109 -10.92 8.70 -4.59
CA LEU A 109 -10.94 10.04 -3.96
C LEU A 109 -10.45 10.02 -2.49
N GLU A 110 -9.42 10.82 -2.25
CA GLU A 110 -8.70 11.02 -0.98
C GLU A 110 -7.61 10.00 -0.63
N GLY A 111 -6.55 10.01 -1.44
CA GLY A 111 -5.23 9.67 -0.93
C GLY A 111 -4.82 10.74 0.07
N LEU A 112 -4.90 10.42 1.35
CA LEU A 112 -4.40 11.25 2.44
C LEU A 112 -2.86 11.24 2.32
N LEU A 113 -2.31 12.18 1.54
CA LEU A 113 -0.89 12.51 1.50
C LEU A 113 -0.57 13.27 2.80
N TYR A 114 -0.30 12.53 3.88
CA TYR A 114 0.10 13.15 5.14
C TYR A 114 1.60 12.89 5.32
N PRO A 115 2.43 13.93 5.54
CA PRO A 115 3.46 13.77 6.54
C PRO A 115 2.70 13.52 7.84
N ILE A 116 2.70 12.29 8.38
CA ILE A 116 1.98 11.98 9.61
C ILE A 116 2.63 12.83 10.73
N PRO A 117 1.98 13.89 11.26
CA PRO A 117 2.52 14.65 12.36
C PRO A 117 2.04 13.96 13.65
N GLY A 118 2.95 13.39 14.43
CA GLY A 118 2.57 12.78 15.71
C GLY A 118 2.45 11.26 15.70
N ILE A 119 3.36 10.57 15.03
CA ILE A 119 3.95 9.40 15.67
C ILE A 119 4.79 10.02 16.88
N PRO A 120 5.11 9.33 17.99
CA PRO A 120 6.07 9.85 19.00
C PRO A 120 7.58 9.69 18.69
#